data_AF-A0A1H9TIM4-F1
#
_entry.id   AF-A0A1H9TIM4-F1
#
_cell.length_a   1.000
_cell.length_b   1.000
_cell.length_c   1.000
_cell.angle_alpha   90.00
_cell.angle_beta   90.00
_cell.angle_gamma   90.00
#
_symmetry.space_group_name_H-M   'P 1'
#
loop_
_entity.id
_entity.type
_entity.pdbx_description
1 polymer ?
#
loop_
_entity_poly.entity_id
_entity_poly.type
_entity_poly.pdbx_seq_one_letter_code
_entity_poly.pdbx_strand_id
1 'polypeptide(L)' 'MSNVEPLWTVEDLSVFLGVPVHTIRGWRTKNYGPPARRVGKHLRWDPAKVREWFNSAEAA' A
#
# COMPACT_ATOMS: atom_id res chain seq x y z
N MET A 1 8.55 -20.06 -12.20
CA MET A 1 7.55 -20.17 -11.12
C MET A 1 7.12 -18.75 -10.76
N SER A 2 5.93 -18.34 -11.15
CA SER A 2 5.41 -17.00 -10.84
C SER A 2 5.09 -16.96 -9.34
N ASN A 3 5.97 -16.34 -8.55
CA ASN A 3 5.78 -16.18 -7.12
C ASN A 3 4.62 -15.19 -6.92
N VAL A 4 3.42 -15.69 -6.67
CA VAL A 4 2.28 -14.85 -6.33
C VAL A 4 2.49 -14.40 -4.88
N GLU A 5 3.18 -13.27 -4.69
CA GLU A 5 3.26 -12.64 -3.37
C GLU A 5 1.82 -12.28 -2.93
N PRO A 6 1.40 -12.66 -1.70
CA PRO A 6 0.06 -12.37 -1.23
C PRO A 6 -0.19 -10.87 -1.11
N LEU A 7 -1.40 -10.44 -1.47
CA LEU A 7 -1.78 -9.03 -1.38
C LEU A 7 -1.84 -8.56 0.08
N TRP A 8 -1.14 -7.47 0.36
CA TRP A 8 -1.04 -6.85 1.67
C TRP A 8 -2.36 -6.22 2.11
N THR A 9 -2.64 -6.36 3.40
CA THR A 9 -3.66 -5.59 4.09
C THR A 9 -3.13 -4.20 4.43
N VAL A 10 -4.01 -3.37 5.02
CA VAL A 10 -3.59 -2.08 5.58
C VAL A 10 -2.62 -2.24 6.75
N GLU A 11 -2.68 -3.37 7.46
CA GLU A 11 -1.79 -3.69 8.58
C GLU A 11 -0.40 -4.08 8.08
N ASP A 12 -0.31 -4.95 7.07
CA ASP A 12 0.96 -5.29 6.41
C ASP A 12 1.64 -4.03 5.84
N LEU A 13 0.84 -3.17 5.20
CA LEU A 13 1.33 -1.89 4.68
C LEU A 13 1.82 -0.96 5.80
N SER A 14 1.12 -0.94 6.93
CA SER A 14 1.49 -0.16 8.11
C SER A 14 2.82 -0.63 8.70
N VAL A 15 3.02 -1.94 8.80
CA VAL A 15 4.27 -2.55 9.26
C VAL A 15 5.40 -2.25 8.29
N PHE A 16 5.17 -2.40 6.98
CA PHE A 16 6.20 -2.17 5.97
C PHE A 16 6.66 -0.71 5.90
N LEU A 17 5.73 0.25 5.91
CA LEU A 17 6.04 1.67 5.83
C LEU A 17 6.43 2.29 7.19
N GLY A 18 6.20 1.57 8.30
CA GLY A 18 6.34 2.12 9.66
C GLY A 18 5.32 3.22 9.97
N VAL A 19 4.23 3.32 9.19
CA VAL A 19 3.22 4.37 9.31
C VAL A 19 1.95 3.78 9.95
N PRO A 20 1.34 4.42 10.95
CA PRO A 20 0.11 3.90 11.57
C PRO A 20 -1.04 3.70 10.58
N VAL A 21 -1.83 2.63 10.76
CA VAL A 21 -3.02 2.32 9.94
C VAL A 21 -4.00 3.51 9.83
N HIS A 22 -4.20 4.27 10.90
CA HIS A 22 -5.09 5.44 10.87
C HIS A 22 -4.58 6.52 9.91
N THR A 23 -3.26 6.71 9.83
CA THR A 23 -2.61 7.67 8.92
C THR A 23 -2.78 7.22 7.47
N ILE A 24 -2.59 5.93 7.20
CA ILE A 24 -2.80 5.34 5.87
C ILE A 24 -4.26 5.50 5.42
N ARG A 25 -5.23 5.30 6.34
CA ARG A 25 -6.65 5.58 6.06
C ARG A 25 -6.86 7.06 5.73
N GLY A 26 -6.19 7.96 6.45
CA GLY A 26 -6.22 9.40 6.20
C GLY A 26 -5.61 9.82 4.86
N TRP A 27 -4.68 9.05 4.28
CA TRP A 27 -4.14 9.36 2.95
C TRP A 27 -5.21 9.32 1.85
N ARG A 28 -6.30 8.57 2.06
CA ARG A 28 -7.42 8.52 1.11
C ARG A 28 -8.14 9.85 0.92
N THR A 29 -8.29 10.63 1.99
CA THR A 29 -8.90 11.95 1.88
C THR A 29 -7.95 12.96 1.24
N LYS A 30 -6.65 12.71 1.33
CA LYS A 30 -5.58 13.55 0.76
C LYS A 30 -5.17 13.13 -0.65
N ASN A 31 -5.85 12.14 -1.24
CA ASN A 31 -5.48 11.52 -2.53
C ASN A 31 -3.99 11.15 -2.63
N TYR A 32 -3.44 10.67 -1.52
CA TYR A 32 -2.03 10.34 -1.36
C TYR A 32 -1.85 8.85 -1.05
N GLY A 33 -0.63 8.35 -1.20
CA GLY A 33 -0.25 7.00 -0.81
C GLY A 33 -0.18 5.98 -1.96
N PRO A 34 0.21 4.74 -1.63
CA PRO A 34 0.43 3.71 -2.62
C PRO A 34 -0.88 3.22 -3.25
N PRO A 35 -0.83 2.73 -4.51
CA PRO A 35 -2.00 2.24 -5.20
C PRO A 35 -2.57 1.02 -4.48
N ALA A 36 -3.83 1.13 -4.04
CA ALA A 36 -4.57 -0.02 -3.53
C ALA A 36 -5.71 -0.40 -4.45
N ARG A 37 -5.91 -1.71 -4.57
CA ARG A 37 -7.02 -2.32 -5.29
C ARG A 37 -8.13 -2.68 -4.32
N ARG A 38 -9.37 -2.44 -4.74
CA ARG A 38 -10.56 -2.82 -3.98
C ARG A 38 -10.93 -4.26 -4.31
N VAL A 39 -10.88 -5.13 -3.30
CA VAL A 39 -11.27 -6.54 -3.39
C VAL A 39 -12.49 -6.73 -2.48
N GLY A 40 -13.68 -6.57 -3.07
CA GLY A 40 -14.93 -6.49 -2.33
C GLY A 40 -14.97 -5.29 -1.38
N LYS A 41 -15.16 -5.55 -0.08
CA LYS A 41 -15.12 -4.51 0.97
C LYS A 41 -13.71 -4.21 1.48
N HIS A 42 -12.72 -5.00 1.10
CA HIS A 42 -11.35 -4.88 1.60
C HIS A 42 -10.46 -4.16 0.60
N LEU A 43 -9.61 -3.28 1.10
CA LEU A 43 -8.51 -2.73 0.32
C LEU A 43 -7.31 -3.66 0.44
N ARG A 44 -6.68 -3.89 -0.70
CA ARG A 44 -5.51 -4.75 -0.83
C ARG A 44 -4.43 -4.02 -1.62
N TRP A 45 -3.21 -4.14 -1.15
CA TRP A 45 -2.04 -3.56 -1.77
C TRP A 45 -1.19 -4.65 -2.39
N ASP A 46 -0.68 -4.38 -3.57
CA ASP A 46 0.30 -5.24 -4.21
C ASP A 46 1.68 -4.84 -3.68
N PRO A 47 2.45 -5.76 -3.05
CA PRO A 47 3.74 -5.44 -2.46
C PRO A 47 4.73 -4.89 -3.48
N ALA A 48 4.73 -5.40 -4.72
CA ALA A 48 5.60 -4.87 -5.77
C ALA A 48 5.21 -3.43 -6.12
N LYS A 49 3.92 -3.14 -6.25
CA LYS A 49 3.44 -1.77 -6.53
C LYS A 49 3.67 -0.79 -5.38
N VAL A 50 3.60 -1.25 -4.13
CA VAL A 50 3.93 -0.42 -2.95
C VAL A 50 5.42 -0.07 -2.96
N ARG A 51 6.29 -1.06 -3.21
CA ARG A 51 7.74 -0.84 -3.34
C ARG A 51 8.06 0.11 -4.49
N GLU A 52 7.43 -0.08 -5.66
CA GLU A 52 7.56 0.82 -6.82
C GLU A 52 7.11 2.25 -6.48
N TRP A 53 5.98 2.41 -5.79
CA TRP A 53 5.50 3.73 -5.34
C TRP A 53 6.49 4.40 -4.39
N PHE A 54 7.04 3.64 -3.43
CA PHE A 54 8.01 4.16 -2.47
C PHE A 54 9.31 4.60 -3.18
N ASN A 55 9.82 3.78 -4.09
CA ASN A 55 11.00 4.11 -4.89
C ASN A 55 10.74 5.30 -5.82
N SER A 56 9.53 5.44 -6.35
CA SER A 56 9.16 6.60 -7.18
C SER A 56 8.93 7.87 -6.37
N ALA A 57 8.63 7.77 -5.06
CA ALA A 57 8.47 8.90 -4.17
C ALA A 57 9.82 9.55 -3.78
N GLU A 58 10.94 8.85 -3.98
CA GLU A 58 12.31 9.38 -3.82
C GLU A 58 12.80 10.19 -5.03
N ALA A 59 11.93 10.53 -5.99
CA ALA A 59 12.30 11.27 -7.20
C ALA A 59 11.80 12.72 -7.24
N ALA A 60 11.54 13.36 -6.09
CA ALA A 60 11.14 14.77 -6.01
C ALA A 60 11.92 15.55 -4.94
#